data_AF-A0A3N4LF73-F1
#
_entry.id   AF-A0A3N4LF73-F1
#
_cell.length_a   1.000
_cell.length_b   1.000
_cell.length_c   1.000
_cell.angle_alpha   90.00
_cell.angle_beta   90.00
_cell.angle_gamma   90.00
#
_symmetry.space_group_name_H-M   'P 1'
#
loop_
_entity.id
_entity.type
_entity.pdbx_description
1 polymer ?
#
loop_
_entity_poly.entity_id
_entity_poly.type
_entity_poly.pdbx_seq_one_letter_code
_entity_poly.pdbx_strand_id
1 'polypeptide(L)' 'NTNWLLVFDNLHNLDLVNIEEYIPSCNHGTVIITSRQREIIQQGRRGFEVQQMHPTEAIQLLLSSCS' A
#
# COMPACT_ATOMS: atom_id res chain seq x y z
N ASN A 1 -7.25 -12.13 19.39
CA ASN A 1 -6.66 -12.28 18.05
C ASN A 1 -5.97 -10.96 17.69
N THR A 2 -4.67 -10.83 17.96
CA THR A 2 -3.98 -9.52 18.00
C THR A 2 -3.08 -9.24 16.80
N ASN A 3 -2.76 -10.27 16.01
CA ASN A 3 -1.77 -10.21 14.93
C ASN A 3 -2.46 -10.33 13.56
N TRP A 4 -3.48 -9.51 13.34
CA TRP A 4 -4.18 -9.46 12.07
C TRP A 4 -3.52 -8.47 11.12
N LEU A 5 -3.74 -8.68 9.83
CA LEU A 5 -3.29 -7.81 8.75
C LEU A 5 -4.50 -7.42 7.89
N LEU A 6 -4.69 -6.13 7.67
CA LEU A 6 -5.71 -5.58 6.77
C LEU A 6 -5.01 -4.92 5.59
N VAL A 7 -5.42 -5.28 4.37
CA VAL A 7 -4.85 -4.76 3.13
C VAL A 7 -5.95 -4.08 2.32
N PHE A 8 -5.81 -2.77 2.11
CA PHE A 8 -6.59 -2.02 1.14
C PHE A 8 -5.73 -1.84 -0.10
N ASP A 9 -6.03 -2.60 -1.15
CA ASP A 9 -5.30 -2.52 -2.40
C ASP A 9 -5.96 -1.53 -3.37
N ASN A 10 -5.12 -0.75 -4.08
CA ASN A 10 -5.52 0.17 -5.14
C ASN A 10 -6.57 1.21 -4.71
N LEU A 11 -6.40 1.83 -3.53
CA LEU A 11 -7.30 2.86 -3.02
C LEU A 11 -7.15 4.16 -3.82
N HIS A 12 -8.13 4.52 -4.64
CA HIS A 12 -8.08 5.72 -5.51
C HIS A 12 -9.32 6.61 -5.43
N ASN A 13 -10.36 6.18 -4.71
CA ASN A 13 -11.59 6.96 -4.61
C ASN A 13 -12.12 6.90 -3.17
N LEU A 14 -11.66 7.85 -2.36
CA LEU A 14 -12.10 8.02 -0.98
C LEU A 14 -13.57 8.47 -0.90
N ASP A 15 -14.13 9.02 -1.97
CA ASP A 15 -15.53 9.46 -2.02
C ASP A 15 -16.51 8.27 -2.14
N LEU A 16 -16.03 7.11 -2.61
CA LEU A 16 -16.84 5.90 -2.75
C LEU A 16 -16.74 4.96 -1.53
N VAL A 17 -15.64 5.01 -0.79
CA VAL A 17 -15.40 4.10 0.35
C VAL A 17 -14.77 4.85 1.51
N ASN A 18 -15.52 4.95 2.61
CA ASN A 18 -15.00 5.42 3.89
C ASN A 18 -14.23 4.30 4.60
N ILE A 19 -12.92 4.21 4.34
CA ILE A 19 -12.07 3.14 4.88
C ILE A 19 -12.01 3.12 6.42
N GLU A 20 -12.28 4.25 7.08
CA GLU A 20 -12.27 4.37 8.54
C GLU A 20 -13.32 3.45 9.20
N GLU A 21 -14.41 3.12 8.50
CA GLU A 21 -15.44 2.19 8.99
C GLU A 21 -14.95 0.75 9.12
N TYR A 22 -13.87 0.41 8.42
CA TYR A 22 -13.30 -0.93 8.36
C TYR A 22 -12.03 -1.06 9.21
N ILE A 23 -11.46 0.04 9.69
CA ILE A 23 -10.25 0.04 10.51
C ILE A 23 -10.66 -0.16 11.99
N PRO A 24 -10.25 -1.26 12.64
CA PRO A 24 -10.60 -1.50 14.04
C PRO A 24 -10.00 -0.43 14.95
N SER A 25 -10.82 0.14 15.85
CA SER A 25 -10.38 1.11 16.85
C SER A 25 -9.56 0.46 17.97
N CYS A 26 -8.35 0.02 17.65
CA CYS A 26 -7.42 -0.62 18.58
C CYS A 26 -5.96 -0.29 18.22
N ASN A 27 -5.03 -0.69 19.08
CA ASN A 27 -3.59 -0.38 18.97
C ASN A 27 -2.73 -1.59 18.55
N HIS A 28 -3.35 -2.62 17.99
CA HIS A 28 -2.69 -3.84 17.51
C HIS A 28 -3.11 -4.16 16.08
N GLY A 29 -2.42 -5.10 15.44
CA GLY A 29 -2.59 -5.39 14.01
C GLY A 29 -1.81 -4.43 13.11
N THR A 30 -1.92 -4.65 11.80
CA THR A 30 -1.26 -3.81 10.78
C THR A 30 -2.22 -3.52 9.64
N VAL A 31 -2.24 -2.27 9.19
CA VAL A 31 -2.99 -1.85 8.00
C VAL A 31 -1.99 -1.43 6.92
N ILE A 32 -2.11 -2.02 5.74
CA ILE A 32 -1.34 -1.64 4.54
C ILE A 32 -2.34 -1.08 3.52
N ILE A 33 -2.03 0.10 3.00
CA ILE A 33 -2.83 0.77 1.98
C ILE A 33 -1.91 1.01 0.78
N THR A 34 -2.32 0.56 -0.40
CA THR A 34 -1.65 0.91 -1.67
C THR A 34 -2.53 1.89 -2.44
N SER A 35 -1.91 2.89 -3.07
CA SER A 35 -2.61 3.92 -3.83
C SER A 35 -1.71 4.51 -4.91
N ARG A 36 -2.35 5.08 -5.94
CA ARG A 36 -1.70 5.94 -6.95
C ARG A 36 -1.76 7.43 -6.59
N GLN A 37 -2.62 7.81 -5.64
CA GLN A 37 -2.83 9.18 -5.20
C GLN A 37 -1.86 9.50 -4.07
N ARG A 38 -0.93 10.44 -4.32
CA ARG A 38 0.03 10.87 -3.29
C ARG A 38 -0.66 11.62 -2.16
N GLU A 39 -1.85 12.17 -2.37
CA GLU A 39 -2.60 12.91 -1.35
C GLU A 39 -3.01 12.01 -0.18
N ILE A 40 -3.25 10.71 -0.43
CA ILE A 40 -3.57 9.71 0.61
C ILE A 40 -2.42 9.55 1.63
N ILE A 41 -1.17 9.76 1.20
CA ILE A 41 0.01 9.70 2.08
C ILE A 41 -0.08 10.73 3.21
N GLN A 42 -0.67 11.90 2.96
CA GLN A 42 -0.78 12.97 3.96
C GLN A 42 -1.82 12.67 5.06
N GLN A 43 -2.74 11.74 4.80
CA GLN A 43 -3.78 11.33 5.76
C GLN A 43 -3.30 10.22 6.70
N GLY A 44 -2.24 9.50 6.33
CA GLY A 44 -1.65 8.42 7.13
C GLY A 44 -0.58 8.89 8.11
N ARG A 45 -0.33 8.12 9.17
CA ARG A 45 0.77 8.38 10.12
C ARG A 45 2.17 8.18 9.49
N ARG A 46 2.28 7.38 8.41
CA ARG A 46 3.52 7.11 7.67
C ARG A 46 3.20 6.59 6.26
N GLY A 47 3.45 7.39 5.22
CA GLY A 47 3.44 6.90 3.85
C GLY A 47 4.84 6.54 3.35
N PHE A 48 4.88 5.72 2.30
CA PHE A 48 6.10 5.32 1.62
C PHE A 48 5.88 5.37 0.11
N GLU A 49 6.62 6.24 -0.57
CA GLU A 49 6.62 6.28 -2.03
C GLU A 49 7.54 5.19 -2.57
N VAL A 50 6.96 4.24 -3.30
CA VAL A 50 7.71 3.19 -3.99
C VAL A 50 8.54 3.83 -5.09
N GLN A 51 9.86 3.74 -4.95
CA GLN A 51 10.81 4.29 -5.91
C GLN A 51 10.90 3.42 -7.16
N GLN A 52 11.46 4.01 -8.23
CA GLN A 52 11.80 3.24 -9.42
C GLN A 52 12.82 2.15 -9.10
N MET A 53 12.67 1.01 -9.76
CA MET A 53 13.61 -0.11 -9.69
C MET A 53 14.98 0.32 -10.23
N HIS A 54 16.06 -0.19 -9.62
CA HIS A 54 17.39 0.10 -10.13
C HIS A 54 17.57 -0.54 -11.53
N PRO A 55 18.28 0.10 -12.48
CA PRO A 55 18.40 -0.43 -13.85
C PRO A 55 18.92 -1.88 -13.93
N THR A 56 19.84 -2.26 -13.05
CA THR A 56 20.37 -3.63 -13.00
C THR A 56 19.31 -4.66 -12.56
N GLU A 57 18.49 -4.31 -11.57
CA GLU A 57 17.36 -5.15 -11.12
C GLU A 57 16.31 -5.25 -12.23
N ALA A 58 16.05 -4.15 -12.94
CA ALA A 58 15.10 -4.11 -14.05
C ALA A 58 15.54 -5.01 -15.22
N ILE A 59 16.82 -4.97 -15.60
CA ILE A 59 17.39 -5.87 -16.62
C ILE A 59 17.29 -7.32 -16.15
N GLN A 60 17.64 -7.61 -14.89
CA GLN A 60 17.56 -8.96 -14.34
C GLN A 60 16.12 -9.48 -14.34
N LEU A 61 15.15 -8.66 -13.93
CA LEU A 61 13.73 -9.00 -13.94
C LEU A 61 13.27 -9.32 -15.37
N LEU A 62 13.61 -8.46 -16.33
CA LEU A 62 13.27 -8.66 -17.74
C LEU A 62 13.81 -10.00 -18.25
N LEU A 63 15.10 -10.27 -18.03
CA LEU A 63 15.73 -11.52 -18.47
C LEU A 63 15.09 -12.75 -17.79
N SER A 64 14.74 -12.67 -16.52
CA SER A 64 14.07 -13.76 -15.79
C SER A 64 12.63 -14.03 -16.24
N SER A 65 11.96 -13.04 -16.84
CA SER A 65 10.60 -13.20 -17.37
C SER A 65 10.56 -13.75 -18.80
N CYS A 66 11.72 -13.84 -19.47
CA CYS A 66 11.86 -14.39 -20.81
C CYS A 66 12.19 -15.89 -20.83
N SER A 67 12.40 -16.51 -19.66
CA SER A 67 12.59 -17.96 -19.48
C SER A 67 11.28 -18.64 -19.08
#